data_AF-A0A849WAA2-F1
#
_entry.id   AF-A0A849WAA2-F1
#
_cell.length_a   1.000
_cell.length_b   1.000
_cell.length_c   1.000
_cell.angle_alpha   90.00
_cell.angle_beta   90.00
_cell.angle_gamma   90.00
#
_symmetry.space_group_name_H-M   'P 1'
#
loop_
_entity.id
_entity.type
_entity.pdbx_description
1 polymer ?
#
loop_
_entity_poly.entity_id
_entity_poly.type
_entity_poly.pdbx_seq_one_letter_code
_entity_poly.pdbx_strand_id
1 'polypeptide(L)' 'MWEERFSRMFGIIGYLSPHSQVTIRELAQEYEVSTKTIQRDLKVLEEAKLGVFYDGESIKMSRTGYKRVRSWMVG' A
#
# COMPACT_ATOMS: atom_id res chain seq x y z
N MET A 1 -4.63 -17.02 -5.78
CA MET A 1 -5.69 -15.99 -5.93
C MET A 1 -5.87 -15.11 -4.69
N TRP A 2 -6.38 -15.61 -3.55
CA TRP A 2 -6.54 -14.75 -2.34
C TRP A 2 -5.22 -14.51 -1.60
N GLU A 3 -4.38 -15.55 -1.48
CA GLU A 3 -3.07 -15.44 -0.83
C GLU A 3 -2.16 -14.42 -1.52
N GLU A 4 -2.03 -14.49 -2.86
CA GLU A 4 -1.25 -13.50 -3.63
C GLU A 4 -1.74 -12.07 -3.44
N ARG A 5 -3.05 -11.87 -3.35
CA ARG A 5 -3.63 -10.56 -3.09
C ARG A 5 -3.28 -10.06 -1.70
N PHE A 6 -3.41 -10.91 -0.67
CA PHE A 6 -3.04 -10.55 0.69
C PHE A 6 -1.55 -10.25 0.79
N SER A 7 -0.69 -11.14 0.28
CA SER A 7 0.76 -10.94 0.25
C SER A 7 1.14 -9.62 -0.41
N ARG A 8 0.52 -9.28 -1.55
CA ARG A 8 0.73 -8.00 -2.21
C ARG A 8 0.26 -6.82 -1.36
N MET A 9 -0.92 -6.87 -0.79
CA MET A 9 -1.45 -5.80 0.08
C MET A 9 -0.55 -5.57 1.30
N PHE A 10 -0.09 -6.64 1.94
CA PHE A 10 0.87 -6.56 3.05
C PHE A 10 2.23 -6.01 2.59
N GLY A 11 2.70 -6.41 1.41
CA GLY A 11 3.91 -5.84 0.79
C GLY A 11 3.78 -4.34 0.55
N ILE A 12 2.66 -3.89 -0.03
CA ILE A 12 2.38 -2.47 -0.26
C ILE A 12 2.42 -1.69 1.05
N ILE A 13 1.69 -2.11 2.09
CA ILE A 13 1.70 -1.37 3.36
C ILE A 13 3.04 -1.43 4.09
N GLY A 14 3.84 -2.49 3.89
CA GLY A 14 5.19 -2.60 4.44
C GLY A 14 6.16 -1.63 3.77
N TYR A 15 5.94 -1.31 2.50
CA TYR A 15 6.75 -0.41 1.70
C TYR A 15 6.38 1.07 1.85
N LEU A 16 5.09 1.36 2.08
CA LEU A 16 4.61 2.74 2.22
C LEU A 16 5.10 3.43 3.49
N SER A 17 5.39 4.73 3.37
CA SER A 17 5.78 5.60 4.47
C SER A 17 5.26 7.03 4.23
N PRO A 18 5.38 7.95 5.20
CA PRO A 18 5.01 9.36 5.02
C PRO A 18 5.83 10.08 3.92
N HIS A 19 7.00 9.56 3.59
CA HIS A 19 7.93 10.13 2.61
C HIS A 19 7.97 9.32 1.30
N SER A 20 7.09 8.33 1.16
CA SER A 20 7.02 7.51 -0.05
C SER A 20 6.70 8.37 -1.28
N GLN A 21 7.34 8.05 -2.40
CA GLN A 21 7.06 8.67 -3.71
C GLN A 21 6.45 7.67 -4.70
N VAL A 22 6.04 6.52 -4.20
CA VAL A 22 5.72 5.33 -5.00
C VAL A 22 4.40 5.51 -5.70
N THR A 23 4.38 5.20 -6.99
CA THR A 23 3.22 5.36 -7.86
C THR A 23 2.49 4.05 -8.08
N ILE A 24 1.24 4.11 -8.58
CA ILE A 24 0.49 2.93 -8.99
C ILE A 24 1.25 2.14 -10.08
N ARG A 25 1.93 2.84 -10.99
CA ARG A 25 2.65 2.22 -12.11
C ARG A 25 3.84 1.39 -11.61
N GLU A 26 4.61 1.93 -10.67
CA GLU A 26 5.74 1.22 -10.07
C GLU A 26 5.27 -0.03 -9.31
N LEU A 27 4.21 0.08 -8.49
CA LEU A 27 3.64 -1.08 -7.81
C LEU A 27 3.10 -2.13 -8.78
N ALA A 28 2.46 -1.70 -9.87
CA ALA A 28 1.93 -2.59 -10.89
C ALA A 28 3.06 -3.38 -11.58
N GLN A 29 4.19 -2.71 -11.84
CA GLN A 29 5.38 -3.35 -12.39
C GLN A 29 6.04 -4.30 -11.39
N GLU A 30 6.25 -3.87 -10.14
CA GLU A 30 6.88 -4.66 -9.07
C GLU A 30 6.14 -5.98 -8.82
N TYR A 31 4.81 -5.93 -8.81
CA TYR A 31 3.97 -7.09 -8.54
C TYR A 31 3.46 -7.78 -9.81
N GLU A 32 3.93 -7.37 -11.00
CA GLU A 32 3.54 -7.93 -12.30
C GLU A 32 2.01 -8.02 -12.52
N VAL A 33 1.28 -6.98 -12.12
CA VAL A 33 -0.18 -6.89 -12.25
C VAL A 33 -0.62 -5.62 -12.96
N SER A 34 -1.89 -5.57 -13.38
CA SER A 34 -2.44 -4.33 -13.94
C SER A 34 -2.52 -3.20 -12.90
N THR A 35 -2.40 -1.95 -13.36
CA THR A 35 -2.64 -0.76 -12.52
C THR A 35 -4.04 -0.77 -11.89
N LYS A 36 -5.04 -1.32 -12.58
CA LYS A 36 -6.41 -1.50 -12.07
C LYS A 36 -6.47 -2.48 -10.89
N THR A 37 -5.60 -3.50 -10.85
CA THR A 37 -5.47 -4.42 -9.72
C THR A 37 -4.94 -3.67 -8.51
N ILE A 38 -3.85 -2.92 -8.67
CA ILE A 38 -3.27 -2.09 -7.60
C ILE A 38 -4.28 -1.07 -7.07
N GLN A 39 -5.02 -0.37 -7.95
CA GLN A 39 -6.06 0.57 -7.54
C GLN A 39 -7.13 -0.07 -6.66
N ARG A 40 -7.58 -1.30 -6.98
CA ARG A 40 -8.54 -2.03 -6.14
C ARG A 40 -7.96 -2.40 -4.80
N ASP A 41 -6.71 -2.83 -4.75
CA ASP A 41 -6.04 -3.17 -3.50
C ASP A 41 -5.86 -1.94 -2.60
N LEU A 42 -5.43 -0.81 -3.18
CA LEU A 42 -5.31 0.47 -2.47
C LEU A 42 -6.66 0.95 -1.94
N LYS A 43 -7.74 0.83 -2.72
CA LYS A 43 -9.09 1.15 -2.27
C LYS A 43 -9.48 0.34 -1.02
N VAL A 44 -9.15 -0.95 -0.98
CA VAL A 44 -9.42 -1.77 0.22
C VAL A 44 -8.58 -1.31 1.41
N LEU A 45 -7.32 -0.92 1.21
CA LEU A 45 -6.45 -0.41 2.29
C LEU A 45 -6.94 0.95 2.83
N GLU A 46 -7.47 1.81 1.95
CA GLU A 46 -8.09 3.08 2.30
C GLU A 46 -9.39 2.86 3.10
N GLU A 47 -10.28 1.98 2.62
CA GLU A 47 -11.53 1.59 3.29
C GLU A 47 -11.28 0.98 4.67
N ALA A 48 -10.19 0.22 4.82
CA ALA A 48 -9.74 -0.34 6.10
C ALA A 48 -9.18 0.73 7.06
N LYS A 49 -9.11 2.00 6.66
CA LYS A 49 -8.57 3.13 7.45
C LYS A 49 -7.16 2.86 7.97
N LEU A 50 -6.35 2.19 7.15
CA LEU A 50 -4.94 1.94 7.47
C LEU A 50 -4.07 3.20 7.39
N GLY A 51 -4.64 4.29 6.85
CA GLY A 51 -3.98 5.57 6.70
C GLY A 51 -3.21 5.68 5.39
N VAL A 52 -3.51 4.83 4.40
CA VAL A 52 -3.04 4.92 3.02
C VAL A 52 -3.87 5.97 2.28
N PHE A 53 -3.22 6.82 1.49
CA PHE A 53 -3.87 7.87 0.70
C PHE A 53 -3.04 8.24 -0.53
N TYR A 54 -3.68 8.90 -1.49
CA TYR A 54 -3.03 9.49 -2.67
C TYR A 54 -2.55 10.92 -2.38
N ASP A 55 -1.33 11.23 -2.81
CA ASP A 55 -0.75 12.57 -2.80
C ASP A 55 -0.20 12.87 -4.20
N GLY A 56 -1.04 13.47 -5.04
CA GLY A 56 -0.80 13.58 -6.47
C GLY A 56 -0.75 12.20 -7.14
N GLU A 57 0.35 11.89 -7.82
CA GLU A 57 0.58 10.57 -8.45
C GLU A 57 1.16 9.53 -7.48
N SER A 58 1.65 9.98 -6.32
CA SER A 58 2.27 9.12 -5.32
C SER A 58 1.24 8.57 -4.34
N ILE A 59 1.55 7.42 -3.78
CA ILE A 59 0.80 6.75 -2.73
C ILE A 59 1.62 6.91 -1.44
N LYS A 60 0.96 7.35 -0.37
CA LYS A 60 1.60 7.60 0.92
C LYS A 60 0.82 6.92 2.04
N MET A 61 1.48 6.84 3.18
CA MET A 61 0.85 6.45 4.43
C MET A 61 1.03 7.55 5.47
N SER A 62 -0.04 7.86 6.21
CA SER A 62 0.00 8.83 7.30
C SER A 62 1.01 8.39 8.36
N ARG A 63 1.61 9.34 9.10
CA ARG A 63 2.53 9.02 10.21
C ARG A 63 1.92 8.06 11.22
N THR A 64 0.64 8.25 11.57
CA THR A 64 -0.08 7.38 12.50
C THR A 64 -0.28 5.99 11.93
N GLY A 65 -0.73 5.89 10.67
CA GLY A 65 -0.86 4.62 9.96
C GLY A 65 0.46 3.86 9.89
N TYR A 66 1.53 4.55 9.49
CA TYR A 66 2.88 3.98 9.41
C TYR A 66 3.37 3.45 10.75
N LYS A 67 3.26 4.24 11.84
CA LYS A 67 3.64 3.79 13.19
C LYS A 67 2.89 2.52 13.61
N ARG A 68 1.58 2.48 13.36
CA ARG A 68 0.73 1.31 13.66
C ARG A 68 1.16 0.09 12.86
N VAL A 69 1.31 0.19 11.54
CA VAL A 69 1.75 -0.93 10.69
C VAL A 69 3.16 -1.40 11.10
N ARG A 70 4.08 -0.48 11.41
CA ARG A 70 5.42 -0.83 11.91
C ARG A 70 5.38 -1.59 13.23
N SER A 71 4.48 -1.24 14.15
CA SER A 71 4.33 -2.00 15.41
C SER A 71 3.89 -3.45 15.20
N TRP A 72 3.24 -3.78 14.09
CA TRP A 72 2.89 -5.17 13.74
C TRP A 72 4.08 -5.96 13.18
N MET A 73 5.04 -5.27 12.56
CA MET A 73 6.20 -5.89 11.89
C MET A 73 7.40 -6.06 12.81
N VAL A 74 7.57 -5.16 13.78
CA VAL A 74 8.74 -5.10 14.68
C VAL A 74 8.35 -5.58 16.08
N GLY A 75 7.62 -6.70 16.15
CA GLY A 75 7.20 -7.30 17.43
C GLY A 75 8.31 -7.32 18.47
#